data_AF-A0A9E2X8G6-F1
#
_entry.id   AF-A0A9E2X8G6-F1
#
_cell.length_a   1.000
_cell.length_b   1.000
_cell.length_c   1.000
_cell.angle_alpha   90.00
_cell.angle_beta   90.00
_cell.angle_gamma   90.00
#
_symmetry.space_group_name_H-M   'P 1'
#
loop_
_entity.id
_entity.type
_entity.pdbx_description
1 polymer ?
#
loop_
_entity_poly.entity_id
_entity_poly.type
_entity_poly.pdbx_seq_one_letter_code
_entity_poly.pdbx_strand_id
1 'polypeptide(L)'
;MPQIAVINESTAISDADVQNMLPAFDQQWNKDLLPVWGVDAATFTFVPQGQAPASGTWWVVFLDDSDQAGALAYHDLTDEGLPISKVFVKTILADNASISVGATHEICEMAVDPWLNSAYQDSQGVFWAGEVCDPVEDDQYGYTIAGGLVTDFVTPNWFGHQHAQGAIDLKGHALSAFEVLTGGYAQKFDPQQGWQQVTGSMAKHSKRAHAPDGSRRERRTRHWTQWERSHPTRNRQTQRGSRGARRTRT
;
A
#
# COMPACT_ATOMS: atom_id res chain seq x y z
N MET A 1 18.34 -4.16 -10.14
CA MET A 1 18.36 -2.95 -9.28
C MET A 1 17.27 -1.98 -9.71
N PRO A 2 16.13 -1.96 -9.01
CA PRO A 2 15.08 -0.97 -9.19
C PRO A 2 15.60 0.46 -9.00
N GLN A 3 15.07 1.39 -9.80
CA GLN A 3 15.25 2.82 -9.63
C GLN A 3 13.90 3.40 -9.21
N ILE A 4 13.87 4.05 -8.05
CA ILE A 4 12.65 4.50 -7.41
C ILE A 4 12.63 6.03 -7.36
N ALA A 5 11.68 6.63 -8.07
CA ALA A 5 11.42 8.07 -8.02
C ALA A 5 10.53 8.39 -6.81
N VAL A 6 11.01 9.27 -5.94
CA VAL A 6 10.23 9.79 -4.81
C VAL A 6 9.69 11.16 -5.19
N ILE A 7 8.37 11.27 -5.31
CA ILE A 7 7.67 12.42 -5.89
C ILE A 7 6.78 13.03 -4.81
N ASN A 8 6.89 14.35 -4.62
CA ASN A 8 5.99 15.08 -3.72
C ASN A 8 4.97 15.90 -4.52
N GLU A 9 3.72 15.41 -4.58
CA GLU A 9 2.56 16.14 -5.10
C GLU A 9 1.63 16.62 -3.98
N SER A 10 2.01 16.41 -2.72
CA SER A 10 1.22 16.83 -1.57
C SER A 10 1.53 18.28 -1.20
N THR A 11 0.48 19.00 -0.80
CA THR A 11 0.57 20.36 -0.25
C THR A 11 0.71 20.37 1.28
N ALA A 12 0.63 19.19 1.92
CA ALA A 12 0.63 19.01 3.36
C ALA A 12 1.98 18.56 3.95
N ILE A 13 2.98 18.29 3.11
CA ILE A 13 4.37 17.99 3.51
C ILE A 13 5.34 18.72 2.58
N SER A 14 6.46 19.21 3.12
CA SER A 14 7.46 19.90 2.32
C SER A 14 8.37 18.93 1.57
N ASP A 15 8.92 19.37 0.42
CA ASP A 15 9.96 18.62 -0.30
C ASP A 15 11.18 18.31 0.58
N ALA A 16 11.51 19.20 1.53
CA ALA A 16 12.60 18.98 2.46
C ALA A 16 12.29 17.84 3.44
N ASP A 17 11.07 17.78 3.95
CA ASP A 17 10.65 16.70 4.86
C ASP A 17 10.60 15.36 4.13
N VAL A 18 10.12 15.32 2.88
CA VAL A 18 10.17 14.09 2.05
C VAL A 18 11.63 13.68 1.78
N GLN A 19 12.50 14.63 1.40
CA GLN A 19 13.93 14.35 1.19
C GLN A 19 14.61 13.81 2.45
N ASN A 20 14.22 14.27 3.65
CA ASN A 20 14.76 13.79 4.90
C ASN A 20 14.37 12.32 5.21
N MET A 21 13.35 11.76 4.55
CA MET A 21 12.96 10.35 4.70
C MET A 21 13.77 9.40 3.79
N LEU A 22 14.38 9.90 2.70
CA LEU A 22 15.11 9.06 1.73
C LEU A 22 16.20 8.18 2.37
N PRO A 23 17.01 8.68 3.33
CA PRO A 23 17.99 7.84 4.01
C PRO A 23 17.36 6.65 4.75
N ALA A 24 16.17 6.83 5.33
CA ALA A 24 15.44 5.74 5.98
C ALA A 24 14.90 4.74 4.95
N PHE A 25 14.40 5.20 3.80
CA PHE A 25 13.94 4.33 2.71
C PHE A 25 15.08 3.47 2.16
N ASP A 26 16.23 4.10 1.87
CA ASP A 26 17.42 3.41 1.40
C ASP A 26 17.93 2.38 2.41
N GLN A 27 18.04 2.78 3.68
CA GLN A 27 18.49 1.87 4.74
C GLN A 27 17.52 0.70 4.92
N GLN A 28 16.22 0.96 5.05
CA GLN A 28 15.24 -0.10 5.29
C GLN A 28 15.21 -1.10 4.14
N TRP A 29 15.16 -0.61 2.89
CA TRP A 29 15.17 -1.49 1.73
C TRP A 29 16.48 -2.30 1.66
N ASN A 30 17.62 -1.61 1.64
CA ASN A 30 18.89 -2.22 1.25
C ASN A 30 19.62 -2.91 2.40
N LYS A 31 19.30 -2.60 3.66
CA LYS A 31 19.97 -3.16 4.86
C LYS A 31 19.07 -4.04 5.69
N ASP A 32 17.78 -3.73 5.79
CA ASP A 32 16.87 -4.47 6.65
C ASP A 32 16.08 -5.51 5.85
N LEU A 33 15.41 -5.09 4.78
CA LEU A 33 14.51 -5.92 3.98
C LEU A 33 15.25 -6.86 3.03
N LEU A 34 16.25 -6.35 2.31
CA LEU A 34 17.07 -7.10 1.35
C LEU A 34 17.60 -8.44 1.90
N PRO A 35 18.30 -8.49 3.06
CA PRO A 35 18.81 -9.76 3.55
C PRO A 35 17.73 -10.73 4.05
N VAL A 36 16.53 -10.23 4.38
CA VAL A 36 15.43 -11.05 4.92
C VAL A 36 14.59 -11.65 3.79
N TRP A 37 14.24 -10.86 2.79
CA TRP A 37 13.33 -11.24 1.70
C TRP A 37 14.04 -11.53 0.37
N GLY A 38 15.34 -11.28 0.28
CA GLY A 38 16.11 -11.55 -0.93
C GLY A 38 15.74 -10.65 -2.12
N VAL A 39 15.22 -9.45 -1.85
CA VAL A 39 14.91 -8.47 -2.90
C VAL A 39 16.18 -7.90 -3.54
N ASP A 40 16.06 -7.37 -4.75
CA ASP A 40 17.16 -6.62 -5.39
C ASP A 40 17.47 -5.33 -4.60
N ALA A 41 18.73 -4.93 -4.55
CA ALA A 41 19.08 -3.59 -4.08
C ALA A 41 18.39 -2.52 -4.94
N ALA A 42 17.98 -1.40 -4.35
CA ALA A 42 17.28 -0.30 -5.00
C ALA A 42 17.99 1.05 -4.78
N THR A 43 17.64 2.05 -5.58
CA THR A 43 18.09 3.44 -5.42
C THR A 43 16.89 4.37 -5.38
N PHE A 44 16.84 5.26 -4.39
CA PHE A 44 15.80 6.28 -4.24
C PHE A 44 16.31 7.63 -4.72
N THR A 45 15.55 8.29 -5.60
CA THR A 45 15.87 9.62 -6.13
C THR A 45 14.68 10.54 -5.95
N PHE A 46 14.88 11.66 -5.24
CA PHE A 46 13.84 12.68 -5.12
C PHE A 46 13.63 13.40 -6.45
N VAL A 47 12.38 13.55 -6.86
CA VAL A 47 11.96 14.27 -8.05
C VAL A 47 11.28 15.56 -7.61
N PRO A 48 11.87 16.74 -7.89
CA PRO A 48 11.26 18.01 -7.55
C PRO A 48 9.92 18.21 -8.23
N GLN A 49 9.03 18.95 -7.58
CA GLN A 49 7.72 19.29 -8.12
C GLN A 49 7.83 19.86 -9.55
N GLY A 50 6.96 19.39 -10.44
CA GLY A 50 6.90 19.83 -11.84
C GLY A 50 7.94 19.17 -12.76
N GLN A 51 8.78 18.26 -12.26
CA GLN A 51 9.62 17.40 -13.10
C GLN A 51 8.97 16.03 -13.27
N ALA A 52 9.07 15.47 -14.47
CA ALA A 52 8.63 14.12 -14.72
C ALA A 52 9.68 13.12 -14.19
N PRO A 53 9.26 12.02 -13.53
CA PRO A 53 10.17 10.94 -13.19
C PRO A 53 10.75 10.31 -14.46
N ALA A 54 11.96 9.75 -14.36
CA ALA A 54 12.58 9.07 -15.48
C ALA A 54 11.75 7.85 -15.92
N SER A 55 11.67 7.61 -17.23
CA SER A 55 10.98 6.45 -17.77
C SER A 55 11.54 5.14 -17.20
N GLY A 56 10.67 4.18 -16.89
CA GLY A 56 11.07 2.87 -16.36
C GLY A 56 11.39 2.84 -14.87
N THR A 57 11.14 3.94 -14.14
CA THR A 57 11.30 3.99 -12.67
C THR A 57 10.02 3.54 -11.97
N TRP A 58 10.17 2.94 -10.79
CA TRP A 58 9.06 2.71 -9.85
C TRP A 58 8.83 3.99 -9.06
N TRP A 59 7.63 4.22 -8.54
CA TRP A 59 7.31 5.49 -7.88
C TRP A 59 6.94 5.33 -6.42
N VAL A 60 7.31 6.30 -5.60
CA VAL A 60 6.70 6.59 -4.31
C VAL A 60 6.16 8.01 -4.41
N VAL A 61 4.84 8.17 -4.38
CA VAL A 61 4.15 9.44 -4.62
C VAL A 61 3.41 9.89 -3.37
N PHE A 62 3.81 11.03 -2.83
CA PHE A 62 3.08 11.70 -1.76
C PHE A 62 1.95 12.53 -2.35
N LEU A 63 0.73 12.29 -1.90
CA LEU A 63 -0.52 12.91 -2.34
C LEU A 63 -1.25 13.47 -1.12
N ASP A 64 -2.16 14.41 -1.31
CA ASP A 64 -2.92 14.99 -0.19
C ASP A 64 -3.94 14.00 0.37
N ASP A 65 -4.92 13.64 -0.47
CA ASP A 65 -6.13 12.92 -0.05
C ASP A 65 -6.21 11.57 -0.74
N SER A 66 -6.75 10.59 -0.03
CA SER A 66 -6.92 9.24 -0.55
C SER A 66 -7.89 9.20 -1.72
N ASP A 67 -7.47 8.51 -2.79
CA ASP A 67 -8.32 8.20 -3.95
C ASP A 67 -9.07 6.86 -3.80
N GLN A 68 -8.83 6.13 -2.70
CA GLN A 68 -9.58 4.94 -2.30
C GLN A 68 -10.12 5.12 -0.88
N ALA A 69 -11.40 4.85 -0.67
CA ALA A 69 -12.01 5.04 0.64
C ALA A 69 -11.20 4.32 1.73
N GLY A 70 -10.86 5.03 2.81
CA GLY A 70 -10.18 4.47 3.98
C GLY A 70 -8.73 3.99 3.78
N ALA A 71 -8.12 4.16 2.61
CA ALA A 71 -6.71 3.82 2.41
C ALA A 71 -5.82 4.98 2.87
N LEU A 72 -4.93 4.74 3.83
CA LEU A 72 -3.94 5.72 4.29
C LEU A 72 -2.76 5.82 3.31
N ALA A 73 -2.40 4.67 2.76
CA ALA A 73 -1.50 4.50 1.64
C ALA A 73 -1.91 3.19 0.92
N TYR A 74 -1.38 2.98 -0.28
CA TYR A 74 -1.37 1.67 -0.93
C TYR A 74 -0.34 1.65 -2.05
N HIS A 75 0.15 0.47 -2.43
CA HIS A 75 0.86 0.27 -3.68
C HIS A 75 -0.03 -0.39 -4.75
N ASP A 76 0.25 -0.05 -6.00
CA ASP A 76 -0.45 -0.51 -7.20
C ASP A 76 0.54 -0.53 -8.39
N LEU A 77 0.02 -0.65 -9.60
CA LEU A 77 0.76 -0.48 -10.84
C LEU A 77 0.41 0.85 -11.52
N THR A 78 1.41 1.48 -12.14
CA THR A 78 1.18 2.56 -13.11
C THR A 78 0.50 2.02 -14.37
N ASP A 79 0.07 2.91 -15.26
CA ASP A 79 -0.50 2.51 -16.57
C ASP A 79 0.50 1.74 -17.44
N GLU A 80 1.80 1.88 -17.17
CA GLU A 80 2.88 1.12 -17.81
C GLU A 80 3.15 -0.24 -17.14
N GLY A 81 2.42 -0.58 -16.08
CA GLY A 81 2.60 -1.83 -15.33
C GLY A 81 3.82 -1.81 -14.41
N LEU A 82 4.32 -0.63 -14.03
CA LEU A 82 5.43 -0.48 -13.08
C LEU A 82 4.90 -0.25 -11.66
N PRO A 83 5.58 -0.75 -10.62
CA PRO A 83 5.16 -0.51 -9.24
C PRO A 83 5.11 0.97 -8.86
N ILE A 84 4.04 1.34 -8.17
CA ILE A 84 3.81 2.67 -7.58
C ILE A 84 3.28 2.51 -6.16
N SER A 85 3.89 3.20 -5.21
CA SER A 85 3.35 3.45 -3.87
C SER A 85 2.71 4.84 -3.84
N LYS A 86 1.49 4.95 -3.30
CA LYS A 86 0.78 6.20 -3.07
C LYS A 86 0.60 6.44 -1.58
N VAL A 87 1.08 7.57 -1.09
CA VAL A 87 1.08 7.95 0.33
C VAL A 87 0.19 9.17 0.53
N PHE A 88 -0.94 9.04 1.22
CA PHE A 88 -1.95 10.11 1.32
C PHE A 88 -1.78 10.94 2.60
N VAL A 89 -0.96 11.97 2.53
CA VAL A 89 -0.45 12.77 3.65
C VAL A 89 -1.56 13.33 4.55
N LYS A 90 -2.58 14.01 4.00
CA LYS A 90 -3.67 14.57 4.83
C LYS A 90 -4.52 13.47 5.43
N THR A 91 -4.69 12.36 4.72
CA THR A 91 -5.46 11.20 5.19
C THR A 91 -4.75 10.52 6.37
N ILE A 92 -3.43 10.29 6.25
CA ILE A 92 -2.58 9.76 7.32
C ILE A 92 -2.62 10.66 8.56
N LEU A 93 -2.43 11.98 8.36
CA LEU A 93 -2.47 12.94 9.46
C LEU A 93 -3.85 12.96 10.16
N ALA A 94 -4.94 12.82 9.40
CA ALA A 94 -6.28 12.74 9.96
C ALA A 94 -6.54 11.47 10.77
N ASP A 95 -5.82 10.38 10.50
CA ASP A 95 -5.85 9.14 11.31
C ASP A 95 -4.91 9.18 12.52
N ASN A 96 -4.17 10.28 12.71
CA ASN A 96 -3.10 10.42 13.71
C ASN A 96 -1.98 9.36 13.55
N ALA A 97 -1.70 8.96 12.32
CA ALA A 97 -0.65 8.01 11.98
C ALA A 97 0.61 8.72 11.45
N SER A 98 1.74 8.02 11.47
CA SER A 98 3.02 8.51 10.96
C SER A 98 3.10 8.41 9.44
N ILE A 99 3.42 9.53 8.78
CA ILE A 99 3.65 9.60 7.33
C ILE A 99 4.81 8.68 6.92
N SER A 100 5.89 8.66 7.71
CA SER A 100 7.06 7.84 7.42
C SER A 100 6.75 6.35 7.57
N VAL A 101 5.93 5.96 8.55
CA VAL A 101 5.47 4.56 8.69
C VAL A 101 4.58 4.18 7.51
N GLY A 102 3.60 5.00 7.14
CA GLY A 102 2.74 4.74 5.99
C GLY A 102 3.53 4.65 4.67
N ALA A 103 4.52 5.51 4.46
CA ALA A 103 5.39 5.44 3.28
C ALA A 103 6.23 4.16 3.27
N THR A 104 6.85 3.82 4.40
CA THR A 104 7.73 2.65 4.48
C THR A 104 6.98 1.32 4.45
N HIS A 105 5.75 1.28 4.98
CA HIS A 105 4.81 0.18 4.81
C HIS A 105 4.70 -0.19 3.33
N GLU A 106 4.28 0.76 2.50
CA GLU A 106 4.08 0.49 1.09
C GLU A 106 5.39 0.24 0.34
N ILE A 107 6.50 0.87 0.75
CA ILE A 107 7.81 0.61 0.14
C ILE A 107 8.23 -0.84 0.39
N CYS A 108 8.06 -1.36 1.61
CA CYS A 108 8.39 -2.73 1.96
C CYS A 108 7.49 -3.73 1.24
N GLU A 109 6.18 -3.50 1.19
CA GLU A 109 5.25 -4.39 0.49
C GLU A 109 5.47 -4.37 -1.02
N MET A 110 5.66 -3.18 -1.61
CA MET A 110 5.99 -3.03 -3.03
C MET A 110 7.32 -3.72 -3.39
N ALA A 111 8.29 -3.80 -2.47
CA ALA A 111 9.54 -4.52 -2.70
C ALA A 111 9.33 -6.03 -2.83
N VAL A 112 8.48 -6.59 -1.96
CA VAL A 112 8.27 -8.04 -1.84
C VAL A 112 7.23 -8.54 -2.85
N ASP A 113 6.16 -7.79 -3.09
CA ASP A 113 5.09 -8.12 -4.04
C ASP A 113 4.84 -7.00 -5.07
N PRO A 114 5.83 -6.65 -5.91
CA PRO A 114 5.71 -5.52 -6.85
C PRO A 114 4.56 -5.64 -7.86
N TRP A 115 4.11 -6.86 -8.16
CA TRP A 115 3.02 -7.11 -9.11
C TRP A 115 1.72 -7.57 -8.45
N LEU A 116 1.60 -7.40 -7.12
CA LEU A 116 0.36 -7.56 -6.37
C LEU A 116 -0.25 -8.96 -6.49
N ASN A 117 0.58 -9.97 -6.77
CA ASN A 117 0.19 -11.31 -7.16
C ASN A 117 0.86 -12.41 -6.34
N SER A 118 1.56 -12.05 -5.27
CA SER A 118 2.22 -12.99 -4.37
C SER A 118 1.26 -13.51 -3.31
N ALA A 119 1.33 -14.81 -3.06
CA ALA A 119 0.66 -15.44 -1.94
C ALA A 119 1.46 -16.65 -1.44
N TYR A 120 1.39 -16.90 -0.13
CA TYR A 120 2.12 -17.96 0.55
C TYR A 120 1.12 -19.01 1.06
N GLN A 121 1.35 -20.26 0.72
CA GLN A 121 0.45 -21.35 1.10
C GLN A 121 0.85 -21.94 2.46
N ASP A 122 -0.10 -22.04 3.38
CA ASP A 122 0.10 -22.76 4.65
C ASP A 122 -0.12 -24.28 4.50
N SER A 123 0.13 -25.04 5.57
CA SER A 123 -0.02 -26.51 5.55
C SER A 123 -1.46 -27.01 5.37
N GLN A 124 -2.45 -26.13 5.48
CA GLN A 124 -3.86 -26.44 5.29
C GLN A 124 -4.34 -26.11 3.87
N GLY A 125 -3.45 -25.59 3.01
CA GLY A 125 -3.77 -25.20 1.64
C GLY A 125 -4.43 -23.83 1.52
N VAL A 126 -4.42 -23.03 2.60
CA VAL A 126 -4.89 -21.64 2.60
C VAL A 126 -3.76 -20.74 2.10
N PHE A 127 -4.09 -19.78 1.24
CA PHE A 127 -3.11 -18.85 0.67
C PHE A 127 -3.19 -17.49 1.38
N TRP A 128 -2.08 -17.03 1.94
CA TRP A 128 -1.98 -15.72 2.59
C TRP A 128 -1.39 -14.70 1.62
N ALA A 129 -1.99 -13.51 1.51
CA ALA A 129 -1.48 -12.45 0.64
C ALA A 129 -0.09 -11.99 1.09
N GLY A 130 0.77 -11.61 0.15
CA GLY A 130 2.14 -11.16 0.43
C GLY A 130 2.27 -9.73 0.96
N GLU A 131 1.31 -9.29 1.78
CA GLU A 131 1.32 -7.99 2.45
C GLU A 131 2.17 -8.13 3.72
N VAL A 132 3.46 -7.82 3.63
CA VAL A 132 4.44 -8.16 4.67
C VAL A 132 4.47 -7.18 5.84
N CYS A 133 3.83 -6.01 5.71
CA CYS A 133 3.76 -5.02 6.78
C CYS A 133 2.43 -5.09 7.53
N ASP A 134 1.35 -5.40 6.80
CA ASP A 134 -0.02 -5.58 7.28
C ASP A 134 -0.15 -6.25 8.68
N PRO A 135 0.50 -7.40 8.99
CA PRO A 135 0.31 -8.07 10.28
C PRO A 135 0.86 -7.31 11.49
N VAL A 136 1.82 -6.40 11.26
CA VAL A 136 2.59 -5.65 12.26
C VAL A 136 2.56 -4.14 11.99
N GLU A 137 1.57 -3.65 11.25
CA GLU A 137 1.60 -2.31 10.62
C GLU A 137 1.54 -1.13 11.58
N ASP A 138 1.05 -1.33 12.80
CA ASP A 138 0.72 -0.21 13.70
C ASP A 138 1.99 0.52 14.16
N ASP A 139 1.94 1.86 14.18
CA ASP A 139 3.08 2.73 14.52
C ASP A 139 3.81 2.32 15.80
N GLN A 140 3.12 1.70 16.76
CA GLN A 140 3.70 1.24 18.03
C GLN A 140 4.75 0.13 17.87
N TYR A 141 4.72 -0.62 16.76
CA TYR A 141 5.68 -1.68 16.43
C TYR A 141 6.80 -1.20 15.52
N GLY A 142 6.68 0.02 14.98
CA GLY A 142 7.71 0.63 14.16
C GLY A 142 9.03 0.82 14.89
N TYR A 143 10.10 1.05 14.13
CA TYR A 143 11.44 1.24 14.67
C TYR A 143 12.14 2.45 14.05
N THR A 144 13.13 3.01 14.75
CA THR A 144 13.84 4.21 14.28
C THR A 144 15.11 3.85 13.52
N ILE A 145 15.23 4.36 12.30
CA ILE A 145 16.46 4.35 11.49
C ILE A 145 16.63 5.70 10.81
N ALA A 146 17.88 6.10 10.55
CA ALA A 146 18.21 7.39 9.95
C ALA A 146 17.47 8.61 10.57
N GLY A 147 17.09 8.54 11.85
CA GLY A 147 16.36 9.59 12.56
C GLY A 147 14.84 9.63 12.36
N GLY A 148 14.26 8.73 11.57
CA GLY A 148 12.81 8.62 11.33
C GLY A 148 12.23 7.29 11.83
N LEU A 149 10.94 7.28 12.19
CA LEU A 149 10.18 6.06 12.48
C LEU A 149 9.77 5.39 11.16
N VAL A 150 10.02 4.08 11.05
CA VAL A 150 9.62 3.26 9.91
C VAL A 150 8.77 2.09 10.36
N THR A 151 7.99 1.52 9.44
CA THR A 151 7.18 0.32 9.68
C THR A 151 8.02 -0.88 10.10
N ASP A 152 7.45 -1.83 10.83
CA ASP A 152 8.00 -3.19 10.94
C ASP A 152 7.50 -4.05 9.76
N PHE A 153 8.12 -5.21 9.53
CA PHE A 153 7.67 -6.17 8.54
C PHE A 153 7.89 -7.61 9.02
N VAL A 154 7.01 -8.50 8.58
CA VAL A 154 7.15 -9.93 8.83
C VAL A 154 8.24 -10.53 7.95
N THR A 155 8.93 -11.54 8.48
CA THR A 155 9.89 -12.34 7.72
C THR A 155 9.18 -13.51 7.03
N PRO A 156 9.86 -14.25 6.14
CA PRO A 156 9.32 -15.51 5.60
C PRO A 156 8.88 -16.52 6.66
N ASN A 157 9.44 -16.46 7.89
CA ASN A 157 9.04 -17.36 8.98
C ASN A 157 7.62 -17.10 9.49
N TRP A 158 7.08 -15.89 9.32
CA TRP A 158 5.67 -15.62 9.64
C TRP A 158 4.72 -16.44 8.77
N PHE A 159 5.09 -16.66 7.51
CA PHE A 159 4.38 -17.55 6.57
C PHE A 159 4.81 -19.02 6.70
N GLY A 160 5.79 -19.31 7.56
CA GLY A 160 6.42 -20.62 7.69
C GLY A 160 5.55 -21.64 8.42
N HIS A 161 5.86 -22.92 8.23
CA HIS A 161 5.23 -24.00 8.98
C HIS A 161 5.56 -23.90 10.49
N GLN A 162 4.81 -24.62 11.32
CA GLN A 162 4.86 -24.65 12.80
C GLN A 162 6.27 -24.89 13.43
N HIS A 163 7.29 -25.14 12.62
CA HIS A 163 8.68 -25.38 13.00
C HIS A 163 9.67 -24.38 12.40
N ALA A 164 9.21 -23.30 11.78
CA ALA A 164 10.08 -22.23 11.31
C ALA A 164 10.89 -21.69 12.50
N GLN A 165 12.21 -21.63 12.32
CA GLN A 165 13.14 -21.14 13.34
C GLN A 165 13.65 -19.76 12.92
N GLY A 166 13.71 -18.83 13.87
CA GLY A 166 14.19 -17.47 13.63
C GLY A 166 13.15 -16.42 13.97
N ALA A 167 13.43 -15.18 13.59
CA ALA A 167 12.54 -14.05 13.84
C ALA A 167 11.27 -14.15 12.99
N ILE A 168 10.12 -13.81 13.57
CA ILE A 168 8.81 -13.82 12.90
C ILE A 168 8.59 -12.51 12.16
N ASP A 169 8.93 -11.40 12.80
CA ASP A 169 9.05 -10.06 12.25
C ASP A 169 10.46 -9.51 12.53
N LEU A 170 10.82 -8.37 11.94
CA LEU A 170 12.16 -7.82 12.12
C LEU A 170 12.40 -7.40 13.57
N LYS A 171 11.37 -6.88 14.26
CA LYS A 171 11.54 -6.31 15.62
C LYS A 171 11.17 -7.25 16.76
N GLY A 172 10.66 -8.45 16.49
CA GLY A 172 10.37 -9.47 17.49
C GLY A 172 9.08 -9.20 18.29
N HIS A 173 8.11 -8.49 17.70
CA HIS A 173 6.82 -8.25 18.35
C HIS A 173 5.86 -9.43 18.13
N ALA A 174 5.83 -9.99 16.93
CA ALA A 174 5.13 -11.23 16.63
C ALA A 174 5.92 -12.44 17.14
N LEU A 175 5.22 -13.38 17.76
CA LEU A 175 5.82 -14.54 18.46
C LEU A 175 5.54 -15.87 17.75
N SER A 176 4.63 -15.87 16.78
CA SER A 176 4.24 -17.09 16.07
C SER A 176 3.85 -16.83 14.62
N ALA A 177 3.96 -17.89 13.79
CA ALA A 177 3.51 -17.85 12.41
C ALA A 177 2.02 -17.48 12.32
N PHE A 178 1.68 -16.67 11.32
CA PHE A 178 0.34 -16.14 11.07
C PHE A 178 -0.27 -15.29 12.20
N GLU A 179 0.55 -14.82 13.15
CA GLU A 179 0.10 -13.93 14.21
C GLU A 179 -0.14 -12.52 13.68
N VAL A 180 -1.36 -12.00 13.88
CA VAL A 180 -1.71 -10.63 13.52
C VAL A 180 -1.77 -9.79 14.79
N LEU A 181 -0.90 -8.79 14.90
CA LEU A 181 -0.79 -7.96 16.08
C LEU A 181 -1.95 -6.96 16.22
N THR A 182 -2.05 -6.36 17.40
CA THR A 182 -3.07 -5.33 17.66
C THR A 182 -2.85 -4.13 16.75
N GLY A 183 -3.87 -3.71 16.03
CA GLY A 183 -3.77 -2.64 15.03
C GLY A 183 -3.52 -3.14 13.61
N GLY A 184 -3.02 -4.37 13.44
CA GLY A 184 -2.78 -4.97 12.13
C GLY A 184 -3.87 -5.92 11.62
N TYR A 185 -3.68 -6.36 10.38
CA TYR A 185 -4.56 -7.29 9.69
C TYR A 185 -3.78 -8.20 8.72
N ALA A 186 -4.44 -9.17 8.12
CA ALA A 186 -3.90 -10.00 7.05
C ALA A 186 -5.04 -10.53 6.18
N GLN A 187 -4.76 -10.79 4.90
CA GLN A 187 -5.72 -11.40 3.97
C GLN A 187 -5.32 -12.85 3.68
N LYS A 188 -6.30 -13.75 3.68
CA LYS A 188 -6.11 -15.14 3.31
C LYS A 188 -7.23 -15.63 2.39
N PHE A 189 -6.91 -16.49 1.45
CA PHE A 189 -7.84 -17.20 0.58
C PHE A 189 -7.96 -18.64 1.07
N ASP A 190 -9.13 -18.96 1.62
CA ASP A 190 -9.53 -20.31 1.95
C ASP A 190 -10.23 -20.94 0.72
N PRO A 191 -9.79 -22.10 0.21
CA PRO A 191 -10.39 -22.72 -0.98
C PRO A 191 -11.90 -23.02 -0.85
N GLN A 192 -12.42 -23.15 0.37
CA GLN A 192 -13.82 -23.42 0.66
C GLN A 192 -14.61 -22.13 0.92
N GLN A 193 -13.97 -21.11 1.50
CA GLN A 193 -14.65 -19.90 1.98
C GLN A 193 -14.32 -18.63 1.19
N GLY A 194 -13.38 -18.69 0.24
CA GLY A 194 -12.90 -17.54 -0.53
C GLY A 194 -11.95 -16.65 0.27
N TRP A 195 -11.85 -15.39 -0.14
CA TRP A 195 -11.02 -14.40 0.54
C TRP A 195 -11.62 -13.98 1.88
N GLN A 196 -10.75 -13.91 2.89
CA GLN A 196 -11.06 -13.56 4.25
C GLN A 196 -10.02 -12.62 4.81
N GLN A 197 -10.48 -11.78 5.72
CA GLN A 197 -9.61 -10.93 6.50
C GLN A 197 -9.48 -11.47 7.92
N VAL A 198 -8.25 -11.51 8.40
CA VAL A 198 -7.92 -11.75 9.81
C VAL A 198 -7.44 -10.42 10.39
N THR A 199 -7.97 -10.06 11.55
CA THR A 199 -7.59 -8.83 12.27
C THR A 199 -7.08 -9.21 13.65
N GLY A 200 -6.07 -8.48 14.12
CA GLY A 200 -5.59 -8.63 15.49
C GLY A 200 -6.73 -8.48 16.49
N SER A 201 -6.65 -9.19 17.61
CA SER A 201 -7.75 -9.31 18.58
C SER A 201 -8.34 -7.95 19.00
N MET A 202 -7.49 -6.96 19.26
CA MET A 202 -7.87 -5.59 19.59
C MET A 202 -8.10 -4.70 18.35
N ALA A 203 -7.52 -5.05 17.19
CA ALA A 203 -7.76 -4.37 15.93
C ALA A 203 -9.22 -4.49 15.48
N LYS A 204 -9.93 -5.57 15.85
CA LYS A 204 -11.35 -5.82 15.54
C LYS A 204 -12.31 -4.68 15.88
N HIS A 205 -11.92 -3.79 16.79
CA HIS A 205 -12.73 -2.65 17.23
C HIS A 205 -12.33 -1.32 16.57
N SER A 206 -11.28 -1.29 15.75
CA SER A 206 -10.84 -0.08 15.04
C SER A 206 -11.58 0.08 13.71
N LYS A 207 -11.59 1.29 13.14
CA LYS A 207 -12.11 1.53 11.78
C LYS A 207 -11.32 0.74 10.72
N ARG A 208 -10.05 0.43 10.98
CA ARG A 208 -9.17 -0.36 10.09
C ARG A 208 -9.53 -1.84 10.04
N ALA A 209 -10.37 -2.31 10.98
CA ALA A 209 -10.84 -3.69 11.06
C ALA A 209 -11.72 -4.13 9.89
N HIS A 210 -12.26 -3.20 9.10
CA HIS A 210 -13.18 -3.48 8.01
C HIS A 210 -12.58 -2.98 6.70
N ALA A 211 -12.63 -3.82 5.67
CA ALA A 211 -12.20 -3.42 4.35
C ALA A 211 -13.15 -2.31 3.84
N PRO A 212 -12.64 -1.11 3.50
CA PRO A 212 -13.48 -0.05 2.97
C PRO A 212 -14.07 -0.40 1.59
N ASP A 213 -15.25 0.11 1.28
CA ASP A 213 -15.91 -0.10 -0.01
C ASP A 213 -15.01 0.35 -1.18
N GLY A 214 -14.82 -0.53 -2.16
CA GLY A 214 -14.02 -0.25 -3.34
C GLY A 214 -12.52 -0.37 -3.13
N SER A 215 -12.03 -0.63 -1.91
CA SER A 215 -10.62 -0.95 -1.65
C SER A 215 -10.21 -2.27 -2.30
N ARG A 216 -8.90 -2.49 -2.53
CA ARG A 216 -8.39 -3.80 -3.00
C ARG A 216 -8.84 -4.95 -2.09
N ARG A 217 -8.83 -4.73 -0.78
CA ARG A 217 -9.30 -5.69 0.25
C ARG A 217 -10.75 -6.09 0.05
N GLU A 218 -11.63 -5.11 -0.22
CA GLU A 218 -13.04 -5.37 -0.50
C GLU A 218 -13.24 -6.04 -1.87
N ARG A 219 -12.48 -5.67 -2.89
CA ARG A 219 -12.55 -6.33 -4.20
C ARG A 219 -12.14 -7.80 -4.14
N ARG A 220 -11.20 -8.18 -3.26
CA ARG A 220 -10.81 -9.58 -3.04
C ARG A 220 -11.98 -10.44 -2.51
N THR A 221 -12.87 -9.88 -1.69
CA THR A 221 -14.02 -10.63 -1.15
C THR A 221 -15.17 -10.76 -2.14
N ARG A 222 -15.19 -9.98 -3.23
CA ARG A 222 -16.19 -10.09 -4.30
C ARG A 222 -15.91 -11.33 -5.16
N HIS A 223 -16.69 -12.40 -4.95
CA HIS A 223 -16.67 -13.56 -5.84
C HIS A 223 -16.97 -13.15 -7.28
N TRP A 224 -16.15 -13.62 -8.24
CA TRP A 224 -16.30 -13.31 -9.68
C TRP A 224 -17.68 -13.68 -10.23
N THR A 225 -18.36 -14.65 -9.60
CA THR A 225 -19.73 -15.06 -9.94
C THR A 225 -20.79 -14.00 -9.61
N GLN A 226 -20.45 -13.01 -8.79
CA GLN A 226 -21.34 -11.93 -8.35
C GLN A 226 -21.01 -10.59 -9.05
N TRP A 227 -20.10 -10.59 -10.01
CA TRP A 227 -19.74 -9.38 -10.74
C TRP A 227 -20.87 -8.99 -11.69
N GLU A 228 -21.48 -7.84 -11.44
CA GLU A 228 -22.36 -7.18 -12.39
C GLU A 228 -21.53 -6.28 -13.32
N ARG A 229 -21.88 -6.24 -14.61
CA ARG A 229 -21.25 -5.29 -15.53
C ARG A 229 -21.59 -3.88 -15.10
N SER A 230 -20.59 -3.03 -14.92
CA SER A 230 -20.83 -1.61 -14.73
C SER A 230 -21.55 -1.06 -15.97
N HIS A 231 -22.74 -0.50 -15.75
CA HIS A 231 -23.42 0.27 -16.79
C HIS A 231 -22.75 1.64 -16.85
N PRO A 232 -22.23 2.07 -18.01
CA PRO A 232 -21.68 3.41 -18.14
C PRO A 232 -22.80 4.41 -17.81
N THR A 233 -22.60 5.18 -16.75
CA THR A 233 -23.47 6.31 -16.43
C THR A 233 -23.41 7.26 -17.61
N ARG A 234 -24.49 7.32 -18.41
CA ARG A 234 -24.69 8.36 -19.42
C ARG A 234 -24.78 9.70 -18.71
N ASN A 235 -23.64 10.33 -18.45
CA ASN A 235 -23.62 11.69 -17.96
C ASN A 235 -24.07 12.64 -19.08
N ARG A 236 -25.00 13.51 -18.71
CA ARG A 236 -25.71 14.51 -19.53
C ARG A 236 -24.78 15.21 -20.52
N GLN A 237 -25.03 14.98 -21.82
CA GLN A 237 -24.60 15.93 -22.85
C GLN A 237 -25.31 17.27 -22.62
N THR A 238 -24.54 18.24 -22.12
CA THR A 238 -24.43 19.59 -22.66
C THR A 238 -25.61 20.08 -23.54
N GLN A 239 -26.64 20.66 -22.91
CA GLN A 239 -27.45 21.67 -23.59
C GLN A 239 -26.59 22.92 -23.81
N ARG A 240 -25.80 22.95 -24.89
CA ARG A 240 -25.22 24.19 -25.42
C ARG A 240 -26.12 24.74 -26.52
N GLY A 241 -26.79 25.83 -26.14
CA GLY A 241 -27.51 26.85 -26.90
C GLY A 241 -27.63 26.75 -28.42
N SER A 242 -28.87 26.64 -28.90
CA SER A 242 -29.30 27.18 -30.19
C SER A 242 -29.66 28.65 -30.04
N ARG A 243 -28.68 29.55 -30.20
CA ARG A 243 -28.92 30.97 -30.54
C ARG A 243 -28.42 31.20 -31.97
N GLY A 244 -29.34 31.66 -32.83
CA GLY A 244 -29.02 32.44 -34.02
C GLY A 244 -29.48 31.85 -35.35
N ALA A 245 -30.53 32.41 -35.92
CA ALA A 245 -30.43 33.15 -37.19
C ALA A 245 -31.81 33.67 -37.60
N ARG A 246 -32.03 34.96 -37.30
CA ARG A 246 -33.09 35.80 -37.87
C ARG A 246 -32.72 36.01 -39.35
N ARG A 247 -33.56 35.57 -40.30
CA ARG A 247 -33.48 36.00 -41.70
C ARG A 247 -34.71 36.86 -42.01
N THR A 248 -34.44 38.12 -42.32
CA THR A 248 -35.32 39.07 -42.98
C THR A 248 -35.60 38.64 -44.41
N ARG A 249 -36.81 38.93 -44.91
CA ARG A 249 -37.05 39.31 -46.31
C ARG A 249 -38.42 39.98 -46.46
N THR A 250 -38.35 41.15 -47.11
CA THR A 250 -39.38 41.97 -47.79
C THR A 250 -40.57 42.45 -46.98
#